data_AF-A0A3D3T590-F1
#
_entry.id   AF-A0A3D3T590-F1
#
_cell.length_a   1.000
_cell.length_b   1.000
_cell.length_c   1.000
_cell.angle_alpha   90.00
_cell.angle_beta   90.00
_cell.angle_gamma   90.00
#
_symmetry.space_group_name_H-M   'P 1'
#
loop_
_entity.id
_entity.type
_entity.pdbx_description
1 polymer ?
#
loop_
_entity_poly.entity_id
_entity_poly.type
_entity_poly.pdbx_seq_one_letter_code
_entity_poly.pdbx_strand_id
1 'polypeptide(L)'
;DIDRIVDELGNVPAVMVDAMLQALRPLQKSAGRMSLLDNVGNDEFVKAHYRFERWTSDPVPLAGEVARQLYKHFLRDNKFIQSSFEVKGEKADLKNITCPFLHVAAVHDHIVPSDASKDLIDAVGSTDKLEVVVKGGHVSLVAGGNAVYRLWPQLVDWLSARSC
;
A
#
# COMPACT_ATOMS: atom_id res chain seq x y z
N ASP A 1 9.39 18.30 11.02
CA ASP A 1 10.16 17.05 11.09
C ASP A 1 9.34 16.02 11.86
N ILE A 2 9.44 14.74 11.53
CA ILE A 2 8.67 13.66 12.16
C ILE A 2 8.95 13.57 13.66
N ASP A 3 10.19 13.85 14.08
CA ASP A 3 10.57 13.81 15.50
C ASP A 3 9.74 14.79 16.31
N ARG A 4 9.70 16.05 15.87
CA ARG A 4 8.93 17.11 16.52
C ARG A 4 7.43 16.78 16.59
N ILE A 5 6.86 16.21 15.52
CA ILE A 5 5.45 15.81 15.49
C ILE A 5 5.17 14.75 16.57
N VAL A 6 6.04 13.74 16.66
CA VAL A 6 5.89 12.64 17.62
C VAL A 6 6.16 13.12 19.06
N ASP A 7 7.18 13.94 19.27
CA ASP A 7 7.54 14.46 20.59
C ASP A 7 6.47 15.39 21.17
N GLU A 8 5.83 16.21 20.32
CA GLU A 8 4.79 17.16 20.76
C GLU A 8 3.39 16.51 20.88
N LEU A 9 3.03 15.59 19.97
CA LEU A 9 1.66 15.06 19.87
C LEU A 9 1.51 13.62 20.38
N GLY A 10 2.62 12.91 20.62
CA GLY A 10 2.65 11.49 20.99
C GLY A 10 2.29 10.57 19.83
N ASN A 11 1.13 10.75 19.21
CA ASN A 11 0.69 10.04 18.01
C ASN A 11 0.58 11.02 16.83
N VAL A 12 0.78 10.52 15.61
CA VAL A 12 0.50 11.30 14.41
C VAL A 12 -1.02 11.36 14.20
N PRO A 13 -1.64 12.56 14.22
CA PRO A 13 -3.08 12.67 14.05
C PRO A 13 -3.57 12.13 12.71
N ALA A 14 -4.74 11.49 12.71
CA ALA A 14 -5.33 10.90 11.50
C ALA A 14 -5.48 11.92 10.35
N VAL A 15 -5.85 13.16 10.69
CA VAL A 15 -5.97 14.28 9.73
C VAL A 15 -4.66 14.61 9.02
N MET A 16 -3.51 14.42 9.69
CA MET A 16 -2.21 14.67 9.10
C MET A 16 -1.82 13.55 8.14
N VAL A 17 -2.11 12.29 8.50
CA VAL A 17 -1.92 11.13 7.61
C VAL A 17 -2.76 11.27 6.35
N ASP A 18 -4.05 11.61 6.51
CA ASP A 18 -4.97 11.85 5.39
C ASP A 18 -4.49 13.01 4.49
N ALA A 19 -4.03 14.11 5.08
CA ALA A 19 -3.48 15.24 4.32
C ALA A 19 -2.24 14.83 3.49
N MET A 20 -1.35 14.00 4.04
CA MET A 20 -0.18 13.48 3.32
C MET A 20 -0.59 12.61 2.13
N LEU A 21 -1.56 11.71 2.30
CA LEU A 21 -2.05 10.86 1.20
C LEU A 21 -2.77 11.67 0.12
N GLN A 22 -3.56 12.67 0.50
CA GLN A 22 -4.23 13.56 -0.46
C GLN A 22 -3.24 14.41 -1.26
N ALA A 23 -2.10 14.79 -0.67
CA ALA A 23 -1.07 15.53 -1.39
C ALA A 23 -0.49 14.74 -2.57
N LEU A 24 -0.52 13.41 -2.55
CA LEU A 24 -0.08 12.56 -3.66
C LEU A 24 -1.01 12.64 -4.87
N ARG A 25 -2.31 12.88 -4.66
CA ARG A 25 -3.30 13.14 -5.72
C ARG A 25 -4.34 14.19 -5.29
N PRO A 26 -4.00 15.49 -5.36
CA PRO A 26 -4.83 16.57 -4.83
C PRO A 26 -6.23 16.66 -5.45
N LEU A 27 -6.39 16.22 -6.70
CA LEU A 27 -7.65 16.31 -7.44
C LEU A 27 -8.53 15.05 -7.35
N GLN A 28 -8.08 14.01 -6.66
CA GLN A 28 -8.80 12.73 -6.63
C GLN A 28 -10.20 12.84 -6.02
N LYS A 29 -10.36 13.61 -4.93
CA LYS A 29 -11.67 13.82 -4.30
C LYS A 29 -12.63 14.58 -5.22
N SER A 30 -12.15 15.62 -5.89
CA SER A 30 -12.96 16.38 -6.86
C SER A 30 -13.39 15.52 -8.04
N ALA A 31 -12.47 14.71 -8.59
CA ALA A 31 -12.79 13.75 -9.64
C ALA A 31 -13.83 12.71 -9.20
N GLY A 32 -13.70 12.19 -7.97
CA GLY A 32 -14.69 11.27 -7.38
C GLY A 32 -16.09 11.88 -7.29
N ARG A 33 -16.19 13.14 -6.83
CA ARG A 33 -17.47 13.86 -6.75
C ARG A 33 -18.11 14.09 -8.12
N MET A 34 -17.32 14.47 -9.13
CA MET A 34 -17.84 14.59 -10.50
C MET A 34 -18.35 13.24 -11.01
N SER A 35 -17.58 12.16 -10.80
CA SER A 35 -18.00 10.81 -11.18
C SER A 35 -19.28 10.36 -10.49
N LEU A 36 -19.51 10.76 -9.23
CA LEU A 36 -20.78 10.52 -8.53
C LEU A 36 -21.95 11.24 -9.20
N LEU A 37 -21.78 12.52 -9.57
CA LEU A 37 -22.82 13.30 -10.24
C LEU A 37 -23.21 12.66 -11.59
N ASP A 38 -22.21 12.24 -12.36
CA ASP A 38 -22.43 11.59 -13.66
C ASP A 38 -23.16 10.24 -13.55
N ASN A 39 -23.07 9.57 -12.40
CA ASN A 39 -23.61 8.23 -12.17
C ASN A 39 -24.72 8.19 -11.11
N VAL A 40 -25.35 9.34 -10.80
CA VAL A 40 -26.35 9.44 -9.72
C VAL A 40 -27.57 8.54 -9.93
N GLY A 41 -27.91 8.23 -11.19
CA GLY A 41 -29.01 7.31 -11.54
C GLY A 41 -28.66 5.82 -11.46
N ASN A 42 -27.43 5.47 -11.10
CA ASN A 42 -26.99 4.09 -10.95
C ASN A 42 -26.81 3.75 -9.47
N ASP A 43 -27.85 3.16 -8.87
CA ASP A 43 -27.89 2.82 -7.44
C ASP A 43 -26.68 2.00 -6.97
N GLU A 44 -26.22 1.05 -7.79
CA GLU A 44 -25.07 0.21 -7.43
C GLU A 44 -23.76 1.00 -7.44
N PHE A 45 -23.58 1.90 -8.41
CA PHE A 45 -22.44 2.82 -8.41
C PHE A 45 -22.48 3.74 -7.19
N VAL A 46 -23.62 4.36 -6.90
CA VAL A 46 -23.81 5.28 -5.78
C VAL A 46 -23.50 4.59 -4.45
N LYS A 47 -24.01 3.38 -4.23
CA LYS A 47 -23.72 2.58 -3.03
C LYS A 47 -22.22 2.27 -2.92
N ALA A 48 -21.58 1.83 -4.00
CA ALA A 48 -20.15 1.53 -4.00
C ALA A 48 -19.31 2.78 -3.70
N HIS A 49 -19.68 3.92 -4.29
CA HIS A 49 -19.02 5.20 -4.04
C HIS A 49 -19.13 5.61 -2.56
N TYR A 50 -20.32 5.56 -1.96
CA TYR A 50 -20.48 5.90 -0.54
C TYR A 50 -19.75 4.96 0.41
N ARG A 51 -19.67 3.66 0.08
CA ARG A 51 -18.84 2.71 0.86
C ARG A 51 -17.38 3.12 0.85
N PHE A 52 -16.86 3.53 -0.31
CA PHE A 52 -15.49 3.98 -0.46
C PHE A 52 -15.22 5.32 0.26
N GLU A 53 -16.13 6.29 0.12
CA GLU A 53 -16.06 7.57 0.85
C GLU A 53 -16.12 7.36 2.37
N ARG A 54 -16.97 6.43 2.86
CA ARG A 54 -17.03 6.13 4.28
C ARG A 54 -15.74 5.49 4.78
N TRP A 55 -15.16 4.55 4.03
CA TRP A 55 -13.89 3.93 4.37
C TRP A 55 -12.73 4.93 4.43
N THR A 56 -12.65 5.83 3.43
CA THR A 56 -11.59 6.85 3.39
C THR A 56 -11.74 7.99 4.39
N SER A 57 -12.96 8.24 4.89
CA SER A 57 -13.25 9.30 5.87
C SER A 57 -13.11 8.86 7.33
N ASP A 58 -12.73 7.62 7.61
CA ASP A 58 -12.60 7.07 8.96
C ASP A 58 -11.15 6.68 9.33
N PRO A 59 -10.14 7.56 9.13
CA PRO A 59 -8.75 7.24 9.45
C PRO A 59 -8.52 7.21 10.96
N VAL A 60 -7.61 6.32 11.39
CA VAL A 60 -7.15 6.23 12.78
C VAL A 60 -5.79 6.92 12.96
N PRO A 61 -5.48 7.48 14.14
CA PRO A 61 -4.16 8.02 14.43
C PRO A 61 -3.07 6.93 14.31
N LEU A 62 -1.90 7.32 13.81
CA LEU A 62 -0.75 6.42 13.72
C LEU A 62 0.11 6.56 14.98
N ALA A 63 0.47 5.43 15.59
CA ALA A 63 1.35 5.41 16.76
C ALA A 63 2.67 6.13 16.46
N GLY A 64 3.07 7.07 17.32
CA GLY A 64 4.16 8.00 17.01
C GLY A 64 5.50 7.33 16.71
N GLU A 65 5.94 6.38 17.55
CA GLU A 65 7.22 5.68 17.31
C GLU A 65 7.18 4.82 16.04
N VAL A 66 6.01 4.27 15.70
CA VAL A 66 5.83 3.56 14.43
C VAL A 66 6.00 4.53 13.27
N ALA A 67 5.38 5.71 13.34
CA ALA A 67 5.52 6.74 12.31
C ALA A 67 6.97 7.22 12.15
N ARG A 68 7.66 7.45 13.27
CA ARG A 68 9.07 7.88 13.30
C ARG A 68 9.97 6.83 12.66
N GLN A 69 9.83 5.57 13.06
CA GLN A 69 10.61 4.47 12.49
C GLN A 69 10.28 4.26 11.01
N LEU A 70 8.99 4.28 10.63
CA LEU A 70 8.56 4.13 9.25
C LEU A 70 9.22 5.18 8.34
N TYR A 71 9.15 6.45 8.75
CA TYR A 71 9.76 7.54 8.00
C TYR A 71 11.27 7.44 7.93
N LYS A 72 11.95 7.30 9.08
CA LYS A 72 13.42 7.31 9.11
C LYS A 72 14.00 6.07 8.47
N HIS A 73 13.56 4.89 8.91
CA HIS A 73 14.18 3.63 8.53
C HIS A 73 13.86 3.22 7.10
N PHE A 74 12.64 3.48 6.62
CA PHE A 74 12.20 2.95 5.32
C PHE A 74 12.08 4.03 4.27
N LEU A 75 11.41 5.15 4.55
CA LEU A 75 11.23 6.21 3.55
C LEU A 75 12.51 7.02 3.29
N ARG A 76 13.28 7.34 4.33
CA ARG A 76 14.51 8.15 4.22
C ARG A 76 15.76 7.29 4.03
N ASP A 77 15.98 6.32 4.91
CA ASP A 77 17.24 5.58 4.98
C ASP A 77 17.23 4.25 4.21
N ASN A 78 16.06 3.80 3.71
CA ASN A 78 15.88 2.56 2.94
C ASN A 78 16.60 1.32 3.53
N LYS A 79 16.50 1.15 4.86
CA LYS A 79 17.30 0.18 5.62
C LYS A 79 17.09 -1.28 5.23
N PHE A 80 15.95 -1.63 4.61
CA PHE A 80 15.71 -2.99 4.10
C PHE A 80 16.65 -3.33 2.94
N ILE A 81 16.69 -2.48 1.91
CA ILE A 81 17.55 -2.70 0.74
C ILE A 81 19.03 -2.55 1.10
N GLN A 82 19.35 -1.68 2.03
CA GLN A 82 20.72 -1.54 2.55
C GLN A 82 21.13 -2.66 3.50
N SER A 83 20.23 -3.60 3.83
CA SER A 83 20.47 -4.67 4.81
C SER A 83 21.03 -4.14 6.14
N SER A 84 20.50 -3.01 6.62
CA SER A 84 20.95 -2.30 7.84
C SER A 84 19.82 -2.10 8.85
N PHE A 85 18.68 -2.76 8.62
CA PHE A 85 17.56 -2.80 9.56
C PHE A 85 17.77 -3.95 10.56
N GLU A 86 17.48 -3.69 11.83
CA GLU A 86 17.57 -4.67 12.92
C GLU A 86 16.24 -4.73 13.68
N VAL A 87 15.82 -5.94 14.02
CA VAL A 87 14.63 -6.20 14.84
C VAL A 87 15.09 -7.01 16.05
N LYS A 88 14.88 -6.49 17.25
CA LYS A 88 15.31 -7.13 18.51
C LYS A 88 16.81 -7.51 18.54
N GLY A 89 17.65 -6.71 17.87
CA GLY A 89 19.10 -6.95 17.77
C GLY A 89 19.52 -7.96 16.70
N GLU A 90 18.57 -8.50 15.93
CA GLU A 90 18.85 -9.36 14.78
C GLU A 90 18.73 -8.58 13.47
N LYS A 91 19.71 -8.72 12.60
CA LYS A 91 19.69 -8.09 11.28
C LYS A 91 18.59 -8.69 10.41
N ALA A 92 17.68 -7.85 9.94
CA ALA A 92 16.63 -8.20 9.00
C ALA A 92 17.20 -8.19 7.57
N ASP A 93 17.75 -9.33 7.13
CA ASP A 93 18.21 -9.54 5.77
C ASP A 93 17.12 -10.19 4.90
N LEU A 94 16.72 -9.53 3.81
CA LEU A 94 15.71 -10.03 2.87
C LEU A 94 16.12 -11.35 2.21
N LYS A 95 17.42 -11.66 2.15
CA LYS A 95 17.93 -12.94 1.66
C LYS A 95 17.51 -14.12 2.52
N ASN A 96 17.13 -13.89 3.77
CA ASN A 96 16.63 -14.94 4.65
C ASN A 96 15.16 -15.30 4.36
N ILE A 97 14.47 -14.55 3.49
CA ILE A 97 13.12 -14.91 3.00
C ILE A 97 13.28 -15.97 1.91
N THR A 98 13.25 -17.24 2.31
CA THR A 98 13.43 -18.39 1.41
C THR A 98 12.13 -19.15 1.10
N CYS A 99 11.00 -18.73 1.66
CA CYS A 99 9.69 -19.29 1.36
C CYS A 99 9.16 -18.78 0.01
N PRO A 100 8.16 -19.43 -0.60
CA PRO A 100 7.51 -18.92 -1.81
C PRO A 100 7.06 -17.47 -1.64
N PHE A 101 7.44 -16.60 -2.60
CA PHE A 101 7.23 -15.16 -2.49
C PHE A 101 6.49 -14.60 -3.70
N LEU A 102 5.34 -13.98 -3.47
CA LEU A 102 4.56 -13.30 -4.50
C LEU A 102 4.57 -11.80 -4.25
N HIS A 103 5.09 -11.05 -5.22
CA HIS A 103 5.06 -9.59 -5.23
C HIS A 103 3.99 -9.11 -6.19
N VAL A 104 3.06 -8.29 -5.70
CA VAL A 104 1.99 -7.72 -6.52
C VAL A 104 2.13 -6.20 -6.56
N ALA A 105 2.12 -5.63 -7.75
CA ALA A 105 2.20 -4.18 -7.97
C ALA A 105 1.15 -3.67 -8.97
N ALA A 106 0.88 -2.37 -8.96
CA ALA A 106 -0.03 -1.71 -9.90
C ALA A 106 0.72 -0.68 -10.79
N VAL A 107 0.40 -0.69 -12.08
CA VAL A 107 1.02 0.23 -13.07
C VAL A 107 0.77 1.71 -12.76
N HIS A 108 -0.39 2.06 -12.18
CA HIS A 108 -0.80 3.44 -11.89
C HIS A 108 -0.93 3.69 -10.39
N ASP A 109 -0.23 2.91 -9.57
CA ASP A 109 -0.12 3.17 -8.14
C ASP A 109 0.70 4.44 -7.90
N HIS A 110 0.10 5.38 -7.20
CA HIS A 110 0.70 6.68 -6.86
C HIS A 110 1.10 6.77 -5.39
N ILE A 111 0.72 5.77 -4.58
CA ILE A 111 1.10 5.65 -3.18
C ILE A 111 2.39 4.86 -3.09
N VAL A 112 2.46 3.72 -3.79
CA VAL A 112 3.67 2.90 -3.94
C VAL A 112 3.94 2.72 -5.44
N PRO A 113 4.65 3.67 -6.09
CA PRO A 113 5.02 3.52 -7.50
C PRO A 113 5.78 2.21 -7.71
N SER A 114 5.60 1.57 -8.88
CA SER A 114 6.27 0.28 -9.15
C SER A 114 7.80 0.37 -9.02
N ASP A 115 8.39 1.50 -9.40
CA ASP A 115 9.83 1.76 -9.24
C ASP A 115 10.30 1.76 -7.77
N ALA A 116 9.41 2.05 -6.82
CA ALA A 116 9.73 2.02 -5.40
C ALA A 116 9.75 0.60 -4.81
N SER A 117 9.13 -0.38 -5.49
CA SER A 117 9.03 -1.75 -4.98
C SER A 117 9.67 -2.82 -5.86
N LYS A 118 9.97 -2.53 -7.14
CA LYS A 118 10.44 -3.54 -8.11
C LYS A 118 11.70 -4.29 -7.67
N ASP A 119 12.61 -3.61 -6.96
CA ASP A 119 13.88 -4.21 -6.52
C ASP A 119 13.67 -5.27 -5.41
N LEU A 120 12.48 -5.33 -4.80
CA LEU A 120 12.16 -6.28 -3.74
C LEU A 120 12.24 -7.73 -4.22
N ILE A 121 11.80 -8.00 -5.45
CA ILE A 121 11.79 -9.37 -6.00
C ILE A 121 13.21 -9.91 -6.13
N ASP A 122 14.19 -9.06 -6.44
CA ASP A 122 15.60 -9.47 -6.56
C ASP A 122 16.30 -9.55 -5.20
N ALA A 123 15.89 -8.72 -4.25
CA ALA A 123 16.45 -8.70 -2.90
C ALA A 123 16.10 -9.93 -2.06
N VAL A 124 14.95 -10.56 -2.30
CA VAL A 124 14.53 -11.76 -1.55
C VAL A 124 15.29 -13.02 -1.99
N GLY A 125 15.66 -13.85 -1.00
CA GLY A 125 16.45 -15.07 -1.22
C GLY A 125 15.67 -16.28 -1.72
N SER A 126 14.36 -16.14 -1.93
CA SER A 126 13.50 -17.21 -2.40
C SER A 126 13.83 -17.59 -3.84
N THR A 127 13.90 -18.90 -4.10
CA THR A 127 14.03 -19.46 -5.45
C THR A 127 12.66 -19.59 -6.14
N ASP A 128 11.59 -19.65 -5.36
CA ASP A 128 10.21 -19.67 -5.85
C ASP A 128 9.58 -18.30 -5.63
N LYS A 129 9.80 -17.41 -6.60
CA LYS A 129 9.34 -16.03 -6.54
C LYS A 129 8.72 -15.57 -7.85
N LEU A 130 7.67 -14.77 -7.74
CA LEU A 130 6.94 -14.22 -8.87
C LEU A 130 6.56 -12.76 -8.61
N GLU A 131 6.74 -11.91 -9.62
CA GLU A 131 6.15 -10.56 -9.64
C GLU A 131 4.96 -10.53 -10.60
N VAL A 132 3.84 -9.95 -10.14
CA VAL A 132 2.64 -9.72 -10.93
C VAL A 132 2.32 -8.24 -10.91
N VAL A 133 2.44 -7.59 -12.08
CA VAL A 133 2.10 -6.18 -12.25
C VAL A 133 0.77 -6.07 -12.99
N VAL A 134 -0.26 -5.56 -12.33
CA VAL A 134 -1.60 -5.42 -12.93
C VAL A 134 -1.90 -3.98 -13.31
N LYS A 135 -2.66 -3.80 -14.39
CA LYS A 135 -3.16 -2.48 -14.79
C LYS A 135 -4.24 -2.02 -13.81
N GLY A 136 -3.95 -0.97 -13.05
CA GLY A 136 -4.81 -0.38 -12.04
C GLY A 136 -4.05 0.64 -11.18
N GLY A 137 -4.73 1.26 -10.22
CA GLY A 137 -4.11 2.03 -9.14
C GLY A 137 -4.14 1.28 -7.80
N HIS A 138 -3.59 1.89 -6.75
CA HIS A 138 -3.36 1.30 -5.42
C HIS A 138 -4.51 0.43 -4.90
N VAL A 139 -5.68 1.04 -4.66
CA VAL A 139 -6.81 0.31 -4.06
C VAL A 139 -7.45 -0.68 -5.04
N SER A 140 -7.33 -0.43 -6.35
CA SER A 140 -7.89 -1.33 -7.36
C SER A 140 -7.17 -2.69 -7.44
N LEU A 141 -5.99 -2.80 -6.82
CA LEU A 141 -5.32 -4.08 -6.60
C LEU A 141 -6.14 -5.00 -5.70
N VAL A 142 -6.67 -4.46 -4.61
CA VAL A 142 -7.28 -5.25 -3.53
C VAL A 142 -8.80 -5.21 -3.54
N ALA A 143 -9.41 -4.21 -4.17
CA ALA A 143 -10.86 -4.02 -4.21
C ALA A 143 -11.38 -3.61 -5.60
N GLY A 144 -12.66 -3.90 -5.85
CA GLY A 144 -13.35 -3.57 -7.09
C GLY A 144 -13.04 -4.55 -8.23
N GLY A 145 -13.54 -4.25 -9.43
CA GLY A 145 -13.50 -5.18 -10.57
C GLY A 145 -12.10 -5.61 -10.99
N ASN A 146 -11.09 -4.74 -10.90
CA ASN A 146 -9.71 -5.13 -11.21
C ASN A 146 -9.18 -6.21 -10.26
N ALA A 147 -9.49 -6.12 -8.97
CA ALA A 147 -9.12 -7.14 -8.00
C ALA A 147 -9.82 -8.47 -8.32
N VAL A 148 -11.15 -8.45 -8.46
CA VAL A 148 -11.98 -9.64 -8.67
C VAL A 148 -11.66 -10.35 -9.99
N TYR A 149 -11.53 -9.61 -11.08
CA TYR A 149 -11.43 -10.18 -12.42
C TYR A 149 -9.99 -10.33 -12.93
N ARG A 150 -9.00 -9.68 -12.31
CA ARG A 150 -7.60 -9.73 -12.78
C ARG A 150 -6.66 -10.31 -11.74
N LEU A 151 -6.67 -9.81 -10.51
CA LEU A 151 -5.68 -10.22 -9.51
C LEU A 151 -6.06 -11.54 -8.82
N TRP A 152 -7.28 -11.64 -8.29
CA TRP A 152 -7.69 -12.75 -7.45
C TRP A 152 -7.58 -14.12 -8.12
N PRO A 153 -7.95 -14.30 -9.41
CA PRO A 153 -7.76 -15.58 -10.09
C PRO A 153 -6.28 -16.00 -10.11
N GLN A 154 -5.38 -15.08 -10.45
CA GLN A 154 -3.93 -15.34 -10.46
C GLN A 154 -3.39 -15.67 -9.06
N LEU A 155 -3.89 -14.97 -8.03
CA LEU A 155 -3.51 -15.22 -6.64
C LEU A 155 -3.98 -16.62 -6.19
N VAL A 156 -5.20 -17.01 -6.52
CA VAL A 156 -5.76 -18.33 -6.20
C VAL A 156 -4.98 -19.42 -6.91
N ASP A 157 -4.66 -19.25 -8.19
CA ASP A 157 -3.86 -20.22 -8.95
C ASP A 157 -2.45 -20.37 -8.36
N TRP A 158 -1.81 -19.25 -8.01
CA TRP A 158 -0.48 -19.24 -7.39
C TRP A 158 -0.46 -19.93 -6.01
N LEU A 159 -1.46 -19.63 -5.17
CA LEU A 159 -1.59 -20.24 -3.85
C LEU A 159 -1.94 -21.73 -3.93
N SER A 160 -2.87 -22.12 -4.80
CA SER A 160 -3.35 -23.50 -4.92
C SER A 160 -2.23 -24.46 -5.31
N ALA A 161 -1.30 -24.02 -6.17
CA ALA A 161 -0.13 -24.81 -6.54
C ALA A 161 0.85 -25.08 -5.37
N ARG A 162 0.70 -24.37 -4.23
CA ARG A 162 1.63 -24.37 -3.09
C ARG A 162 0.95 -24.72 -1.75
N SER A 163 -0.35 -24.99 -1.77
CA SER A 163 -1.16 -25.22 -0.57
C SER A 163 -1.62 -26.68 -0.42
N CYS A 164 -1.10 -27.57 -1.27
CA CYS A 164 -1.37 -29.01 -1.27
C CYS A 164 -0.27 -29.79 -0.54
#